data_AF-A0A926Y694-F1
#
_entry.id   AF-A0A926Y694-F1
#
_cell.length_a   1.000
_cell.length_b   1.000
_cell.length_c   1.000
_cell.angle_alpha   90.00
_cell.angle_beta   90.00
_cell.angle_gamma   90.00
#
_symmetry.space_group_name_H-M   'P 1'
#
loop_
_entity.id
_entity.type
_entity.pdbx_description
1 polymer ?
#
loop_
_entity_poly.entity_id
_entity_poly.type
_entity_poly.pdbx_seq_one_letter_code
_entity_poly.pdbx_strand_id
1 'polypeptide(L)' 'MTTTLQRRDSANLWEQFCTWITSTDNRLYIGWFGVLMIPTLLAAATCYIIAFIAAPPVDIDGIREPVAGSLI' A
#
# COMPACT_ATOMS: atom_id res chain seq x y z
N MET A 1 48.13 12.97 -16.63
CA MET A 1 47.17 13.01 -15.51
C MET A 1 45.86 13.55 -16.05
N THR A 2 44.94 12.68 -16.42
CA THR A 2 43.66 13.06 -17.01
C THR A 2 42.65 13.18 -15.87
N THR A 3 42.26 14.40 -15.52
CA THR A 3 41.25 14.65 -14.50
C THR A 3 39.90 14.24 -15.07
N THR A 4 39.44 13.03 -14.72
CA THR A 4 38.05 12.64 -14.94
C THR A 4 37.19 13.54 -14.06
N LEU A 5 36.58 14.56 -14.68
CA LEU A 5 35.47 15.28 -14.08
C LEU A 5 34.36 14.27 -13.84
N GLN A 6 34.32 13.74 -12.63
CA GLN A 6 33.21 12.94 -12.14
C GLN A 6 32.03 13.89 -12.04
N ARG A 7 31.30 14.03 -13.15
CA ARG A 7 30.01 14.70 -13.19
C ARG A 7 29.12 13.91 -12.24
N ARG A 8 29.07 14.33 -10.98
CA ARG A 8 27.95 14.02 -10.10
C ARG A 8 26.77 14.73 -10.73
N ASP A 9 26.15 14.10 -11.72
CA ASP A 9 24.77 14.42 -12.02
C ASP A 9 24.03 14.12 -10.72
N SER A 10 23.73 15.17 -9.97
CA SER A 10 22.83 15.10 -8.83
C SER A 10 21.52 14.51 -9.36
N ALA A 11 21.32 13.21 -9.13
CA ALA A 11 20.16 12.47 -9.62
C ALA A 11 18.90 13.28 -9.31
N ASN A 12 18.04 13.46 -10.32
CA ASN A 12 16.79 14.18 -10.15
C ASN A 12 15.95 13.50 -9.05
N LEU A 13 15.11 14.23 -8.33
CA LEU A 13 14.24 13.70 -7.27
C LEU A 13 13.46 12.46 -7.73
N TRP A 14 13.00 12.45 -8.99
CA TRP A 14 12.32 11.31 -9.58
C TRP A 14 13.21 10.07 -9.70
N GLU A 15 14.48 10.25 -10.07
CA GLU A 15 15.44 9.18 -10.18
C GLU A 15 15.78 8.60 -8.80
N GLN A 16 15.98 9.47 -7.80
CA GLN A 16 16.16 9.04 -6.40
C GLN A 16 14.97 8.23 -5.88
N PHE A 17 13.74 8.67 -6.21
CA PHE A 17 12.52 7.97 -5.86
C PHE A 17 12.42 6.58 -6.52
N CYS A 18 12.71 6.49 -7.82
CA CYS A 18 12.74 5.23 -8.55
C CYS A 18 13.78 4.27 -7.94
N THR A 19 15.01 4.74 -7.70
CA THR A 19 16.07 3.95 -7.06
C THR A 19 15.66 3.47 -5.68
N TRP A 20 14.97 4.30 -4.89
CA TRP A 20 14.51 3.92 -3.56
C TRP A 20 13.39 2.88 -3.60
N ILE A 21 12.38 3.05 -4.46
CA ILE A 21 11.28 2.08 -4.59
C ILE A 21 11.80 0.70 -5.00
N THR A 22 12.77 0.66 -5.91
CA THR A 22 13.35 -0.61 -6.41
C THR A 22 14.58 -1.06 -5.64
N SER A 23 14.92 -0.42 -4.51
CA SER A 23 16.09 -0.81 -3.70
C SER A 23 15.87 -2.18 -3.05
N THR A 24 16.86 -3.06 -3.19
CA THR A 24 16.94 -4.36 -2.53
C THR A 24 17.39 -4.28 -1.08
N ASP A 25 17.85 -3.11 -0.63
CA ASP A 25 18.35 -2.89 0.73
C ASP A 25 17.20 -2.55 1.71
N ASN A 26 16.02 -2.25 1.19
CA ASN A 26 14.82 -2.08 2.00
C ASN A 26 14.49 -3.39 2.73
N ARG A 27 14.28 -3.33 4.06
CA ARG A 27 13.93 -4.51 4.89
C ARG A 27 12.70 -5.26 4.36
N LEU A 28 11.75 -4.52 3.80
CA LEU A 28 10.62 -5.03 3.02
C LEU A 28 10.70 -4.38 1.65
N TYR A 29 10.89 -5.19 0.62
CA TYR A 29 10.94 -4.70 -0.75
C TYR A 29 9.60 -4.08 -1.15
N ILE A 30 9.65 -2.93 -1.84
CA ILE A 30 8.47 -2.19 -2.29
C ILE A 30 8.19 -2.54 -3.75
N GLY A 31 9.04 -2.08 -4.68
CA GLY A 31 8.82 -2.19 -6.12
C GLY A 31 7.56 -1.47 -6.60
N TRP A 32 7.35 -1.41 -7.92
CA TRP A 32 6.18 -0.72 -8.48
C TRP A 32 4.84 -1.36 -8.11
N PHE A 33 4.80 -2.68 -7.92
CA PHE A 33 3.62 -3.36 -7.39
C PHE A 33 3.33 -2.97 -5.93
N GLY A 34 4.35 -2.79 -5.10
CA GLY A 34 4.21 -2.37 -3.70
C GLY A 34 3.49 -1.03 -3.55
N VAL A 35 3.67 -0.12 -4.50
CA VAL A 35 2.98 1.19 -4.50
C VAL A 35 1.46 1.05 -4.51
N LEU A 36 0.92 0.03 -5.19
CA LEU A 36 -0.52 -0.27 -5.18
C LEU A 36 -0.89 -1.25 -4.08
N MET A 37 -0.07 -2.26 -3.85
CA MET A 37 -0.34 -3.33 -2.90
C MET A 37 -0.41 -2.80 -1.45
N ILE A 38 0.52 -1.95 -1.01
CA ILE A 38 0.56 -1.45 0.37
C ILE A 38 -0.73 -0.68 0.73
N PRO A 39 -1.13 0.37 -0.01
CA PRO A 39 -2.34 1.11 0.35
C PRO A 39 -3.61 0.27 0.24
N THR A 40 -3.71 -0.62 -0.76
CA THR A 40 -4.91 -1.47 -0.94
C THR A 40 -5.06 -2.51 0.15
N LEU A 41 -3.97 -3.20 0.53
CA LEU A 41 -4.01 -4.18 1.61
C LEU A 41 -4.27 -3.52 2.97
N LEU A 42 -3.68 -2.36 3.24
CA LEU A 42 -3.93 -1.63 4.48
C LEU A 42 -5.39 -1.17 4.59
N ALA A 43 -5.95 -0.63 3.51
CA ALA A 43 -7.36 -0.23 3.48
C ALA A 43 -8.29 -1.45 3.66
N ALA A 44 -8.04 -2.54 2.95
CA ALA A 44 -8.84 -3.76 3.05
C ALA A 44 -8.77 -4.39 4.45
N ALA A 45 -7.58 -4.50 5.03
CA ALA A 45 -7.39 -5.04 6.38
C ALA A 45 -8.09 -4.16 7.44
N THR A 46 -7.95 -2.85 7.33
CA THR A 46 -8.59 -1.90 8.25
C THR A 46 -10.11 -2.00 8.18
N CYS A 47 -10.67 -1.99 6.96
CA CYS A 47 -12.10 -2.13 6.73
C CYS A 47 -12.63 -3.46 7.28
N TYR A 48 -11.93 -4.55 6.98
CA TYR A 48 -12.30 -5.89 7.46
C TYR A 48 -12.32 -5.96 8.99
N ILE A 49 -11.28 -5.48 9.67
CA ILE A 49 -11.20 -5.51 11.14
C ILE A 49 -12.35 -4.72 11.76
N ILE A 50 -12.62 -3.50 11.27
CA ILE A 50 -13.70 -2.66 11.80
C ILE A 50 -15.07 -3.30 11.53
N ALA A 51 -15.31 -3.76 10.30
CA ALA A 51 -16.59 -4.33 9.92
C ALA A 51 -16.89 -5.64 10.67
N PHE A 52 -15.87 -6.49 10.83
CA PHE A 52 -16.01 -7.74 11.58
C PHE A 52 -16.35 -7.50 13.05
N ILE A 53 -15.82 -6.42 13.64
CA ILE A 53 -16.13 -6.09 15.03
C ILE A 53 -17.50 -5.43 15.14
N ALA A 54 -17.78 -4.38 14.35
CA ALA A 54 -18.84 -3.41 14.66
C ALA A 54 -19.71 -2.98 13.47
N ALA A 55 -19.74 -3.73 12.36
CA ALA A 55 -20.67 -3.41 11.28
C ALA A 55 -22.13 -3.61 11.73
N PRO A 56 -23.06 -2.71 11.37
CA PRO A 56 -24.48 -2.99 11.54
C PRO A 56 -24.92 -4.17 10.64
N PRO A 57 -26.06 -4.82 10.93
CA PRO A 57 -26.62 -5.86 10.08
C PRO A 57 -26.81 -5.40 8.62
N VAL A 58 -26.53 -6.28 7.67
CA VAL A 58 -26.57 -5.98 6.23
C VAL A 58 -27.63 -6.84 5.55
N ASP A 59 -28.45 -6.21 4.71
CA ASP A 59 -29.45 -6.89 3.87
C ASP A 59 -28.76 -7.42 2.60
N ILE A 60 -28.34 -8.68 2.64
CA ILE A 60 -27.57 -9.31 1.56
C ILE A 60 -28.43 -9.62 0.33
N ASP A 61 -29.69 -10.00 0.54
CA ASP A 61 -30.60 -10.43 -0.52
C ASP A 61 -31.57 -9.31 -0.99
N GLY A 62 -31.58 -8.16 -0.31
CA GLY A 62 -32.40 -7.01 -0.67
C GLY A 62 -33.89 -7.16 -0.32
N ILE A 63 -34.22 -8.13 0.55
CA ILE A 63 -35.61 -8.48 0.94
C ILE A 63 -36.04 -7.79 2.24
N ARG A 64 -35.25 -6.85 2.75
CA ARG A 64 -35.47 -6.15 4.02
C ARG A 64 -35.34 -7.07 5.24
N GLU A 65 -34.48 -8.08 5.17
CA GLU A 65 -34.12 -8.96 6.29
C GLU A 65 -32.60 -8.85 6.56
N PRO A 66 -32.16 -7.92 7.43
CA PRO A 66 -30.74 -7.71 7.70
C PRO A 66 -30.11 -8.89 8.46
N VAL A 67 -28.93 -9.31 8.03
CA VAL A 67 -28.16 -10.39 8.67
C VAL A 67 -27.05 -9.78 9.53
N ALA A 68 -27.00 -10.17 10.81
CA ALA A 68 -25.94 -9.79 11.73
C ALA A 68 -24.71 -10.68 11.51
N GLY A 69 -23.57 -10.07 11.21
CA GLY A 69 -22.28 -10.76 11.04
C GLY A 69 -21.15 -10.21 11.91
N SER A 70 -21.39 -9.14 12.66
CA SER A 70 -20.43 -8.51 13.57
C SER A 70 -20.39 -9.19 14.94
N LEU A 71 -19.34 -8.89 15.72
CA LEU A 71 -19.21 -9.36 17.10
C LEU A 71 -20.06 -8.56 18.10
N ILE A 72 -20.20 -7.24 17.89
CA ILE A 72 -21.03 -6.33 18.69
C ILE A 72 -22.25 -5.86 17.90
#